data_AF-A0A7L5XW97-F1
#
_entry.id   AF-A0A7L5XW97-F1
#
_cell.length_a   1.000
_cell.length_b   1.000
_cell.length_c   1.000
_cell.angle_alpha   90.00
_cell.angle_beta   90.00
_cell.angle_gamma   90.00
#
_symmetry.space_group_name_H-M   'P 1'
#
loop_
_entity.id
_entity.type
_entity.pdbx_description
1 polymer ?
#
loop_
_entity_poly.entity_id
_entity_poly.type
_entity_poly.pdbx_seq_one_letter_code
_entity_poly.pdbx_strand_id
1 'polypeptide(L)'
;MALVPVAVMGPATGQAWAAAAGPAMLVAALYLGAFGLFTLGMRHASAAQAGVIYCLEPVVAIGAAALWLGERLSAIQYVGAALVVAGVALEIAARAFPVRLRSGE
;
A
#
# COMPACT_ATOMS: atom_id res chain seq x y z
N MET A 1 -13.50 -9.89 -12.45
CA MET A 1 -12.65 -9.70 -11.26
C MET A 1 -13.22 -10.58 -10.18
N ALA A 2 -12.40 -11.49 -9.67
CA ALA A 2 -12.79 -12.78 -9.12
C ALA A 2 -13.87 -12.71 -8.05
N LEU A 3 -14.81 -13.65 -8.15
CA LEU A 3 -15.75 -14.07 -7.14
C LEU A 3 -15.09 -14.01 -5.76
N VAL A 4 -15.42 -13.00 -4.94
CA VAL A 4 -15.49 -13.27 -3.51
C VAL A 4 -16.44 -14.46 -3.42
N PRO A 5 -16.02 -15.62 -2.88
CA PRO A 5 -16.91 -16.75 -2.86
C PRO A 5 -18.17 -16.32 -2.10
N VAL A 6 -19.30 -16.25 -2.80
CA VAL A 6 -20.63 -16.16 -2.17
C VAL A 6 -20.84 -17.33 -1.18
N ALA A 7 -19.98 -18.36 -1.24
CA ALA A 7 -19.82 -19.38 -0.20
C ALA A 7 -19.47 -18.84 1.20
N VAL A 8 -18.95 -17.60 1.34
CA VAL A 8 -18.72 -16.96 2.64
C VAL A 8 -20.02 -16.42 3.27
N MET A 9 -21.09 -16.25 2.48
CA MET A 9 -22.43 -15.85 2.96
C MET A 9 -23.36 -17.04 3.21
N GLY A 10 -22.90 -18.28 3.01
CA GLY A 10 -23.59 -19.48 3.52
C GLY A 10 -23.32 -19.66 5.02
N PRO A 11 -24.07 -20.52 5.74
CA PRO A 11 -23.74 -20.83 7.13
C PRO A 11 -22.29 -21.30 7.17
N ALA A 12 -21.45 -20.58 7.92
CA ALA A 12 -20.02 -20.77 7.93
C ALA A 12 -19.70 -22.14 8.55
N THR A 13 -19.67 -23.16 7.71
CA THR A 13 -19.35 -24.53 8.09
C THR A 13 -17.91 -24.57 8.61
N GLY A 14 -17.61 -25.46 9.57
CA GLY A 14 -16.26 -25.59 10.13
C GLY A 14 -15.18 -25.83 9.06
N GLN A 15 -15.56 -26.45 7.94
CA GLN A 15 -14.70 -26.69 6.78
C GLN A 15 -14.37 -25.41 5.99
N ALA A 16 -15.29 -24.44 5.90
CA ALA A 16 -15.02 -23.14 5.27
C ALA A 16 -14.01 -22.32 6.11
N TRP A 17 -14.17 -22.33 7.44
CA TRP A 17 -13.20 -21.70 8.35
C TRP A 17 -11.81 -22.35 8.26
N ALA A 18 -11.76 -23.68 8.21
CA ALA A 18 -10.50 -24.41 8.06
C ALA A 18 -9.80 -24.09 6.73
N ALA A 19 -10.55 -23.98 5.63
CA ALA A 19 -10.00 -23.61 4.32
C ALA A 19 -9.48 -22.16 4.27
N ALA A 20 -10.10 -21.24 4.99
CA ALA A 20 -9.70 -19.84 5.05
C ALA A 20 -8.50 -19.58 6.00
N ALA A 21 -8.24 -20.48 6.95
CA ALA A 21 -7.22 -20.28 7.98
C ALA A 21 -5.82 -20.07 7.41
N GLY A 22 -5.41 -20.89 6.43
CA GLY A 22 -4.08 -20.78 5.80
C GLY A 22 -3.86 -19.41 5.13
N PRO A 23 -4.71 -19.01 4.16
CA PRO A 23 -4.63 -17.68 3.54
C PRO A 23 -4.72 -16.54 4.55
N ALA A 24 -5.60 -16.64 5.56
CA ALA A 24 -5.73 -15.61 6.59
C ALA A 24 -4.45 -15.45 7.42
N MET A 25 -3.82 -16.57 7.81
CA MET A 25 -2.54 -16.55 8.53
C MET A 25 -1.42 -15.95 7.68
N LEU A 26 -1.36 -16.27 6.39
CA LEU A 26 -0.38 -15.69 5.48
C LEU A 26 -0.57 -14.17 5.36
N VAL A 27 -1.80 -13.69 5.16
CA VAL A 27 -2.11 -12.26 5.09
C VAL A 27 -1.75 -11.56 6.40
N ALA A 28 -2.11 -12.16 7.55
CA ALA A 28 -1.78 -11.61 8.86
C ALA A 28 -0.26 -11.52 9.08
N ALA A 29 0.50 -12.56 8.71
CA ALA A 29 1.95 -12.56 8.82
C ALA A 29 2.61 -11.50 7.94
N LEU A 30 2.16 -11.37 6.68
CA LEU A 30 2.67 -10.35 5.75
C LEU A 30 2.35 -8.94 6.24
N TYR A 31 1.13 -8.71 6.74
CA TYR A 31 0.72 -7.41 7.25
C TYR A 31 1.51 -7.02 8.51
N LEU A 32 1.67 -7.94 9.46
CA LEU A 32 2.49 -7.71 10.66
C LEU A 32 3.96 -7.45 10.30
N GLY A 33 4.51 -8.19 9.33
CA GLY A 33 5.87 -7.97 8.83
C GLY A 33 6.02 -6.59 8.21
N ALA A 34 5.10 -6.20 7.32
CA ALA A 34 5.10 -4.89 6.68
C ALA A 34 4.95 -3.75 7.71
N PHE A 35 4.02 -3.89 8.65
CA PHE A 35 3.84 -2.91 9.73
C PHE A 35 5.06 -2.80 10.64
N GLY A 36 5.70 -3.93 10.96
CA GLY A 36 6.95 -3.96 11.71
C GLY A 36 8.09 -3.22 11.00
N LEU A 37 8.25 -3.47 9.70
CA LEU A 37 9.22 -2.76 8.85
C LEU A 37 8.91 -1.26 8.74
N PHE A 38 7.65 -0.90 8.57
CA PHE A 38 7.20 0.50 8.55
C PHE A 38 7.57 1.21 9.86
N THR A 39 7.28 0.57 11.00
CA THR A 39 7.60 1.10 12.33
C THR A 39 9.11 1.21 12.56
N LEU A 40 9.89 0.25 12.07
CA LEU A 40 11.35 0.31 12.13
C LEU A 40 11.91 1.43 11.26
N GLY A 41 11.33 1.64 10.07
CA GLY A 41 11.66 2.73 9.16
C GLY A 41 11.42 4.12 9.78
N MET A 42 10.35 4.28 10.55
CA MET A 42 10.08 5.52 11.30
C MET A 42 11.14 5.87 12.36
N ARG A 43 12.08 4.96 12.69
CA ARG A 43 13.25 5.34 13.50
C ARG A 43 14.25 6.23 12.74
N HIS A 44 14.17 6.22 11.41
CA HIS A 44 15.07 6.95 10.51
C HIS A 44 14.36 8.05 9.70
N ALA A 45 13.03 8.13 9.78
CA ALA A 45 12.21 9.11 9.08
C ALA A 45 11.07 9.59 10.00
N SER A 46 10.68 10.86 9.89
CA SER A 46 9.50 11.36 10.62
C SER A 46 8.22 10.65 10.16
N ALA A 47 7.21 10.59 11.03
CA ALA A 47 5.91 10.02 10.69
C ALA A 47 5.30 10.66 9.43
N ALA A 48 5.52 11.96 9.22
CA ALA A 48 5.09 12.66 8.02
C ALA A 48 5.81 12.14 6.75
N GLN A 49 7.14 11.98 6.79
CA GLN A 49 7.91 11.42 5.67
C GLN A 49 7.50 9.97 5.37
N ALA A 50 7.32 9.15 6.41
CA ALA A 50 6.89 7.77 6.27
C ALA A 50 5.48 7.67 5.66
N GLY A 51 4.55 8.55 6.06
CA GLY A 51 3.21 8.63 5.49
C GLY A 51 3.20 8.98 4.00
N VAL A 52 4.09 9.88 3.56
CA VAL A 52 4.23 10.22 2.14
C VAL A 52 4.77 9.05 1.33
N ILE A 53 5.75 8.32 1.86
CA ILE A 53 6.26 7.09 1.23
C ILE A 53 5.16 6.03 1.16
N TYR A 54 4.29 5.95 2.17
CA TYR A 54 3.18 5.01 2.21
C TYR A 54 2.17 5.24 1.06
N CYS A 55 2.06 6.47 0.54
CA CYS A 55 1.25 6.74 -0.65
C CYS A 55 1.70 5.96 -1.91
N LEU A 56 2.93 5.41 -1.93
CA LEU A 56 3.40 4.53 -3.01
C LEU A 56 2.81 3.12 -2.97
N GLU A 57 2.15 2.71 -1.88
CA GLU A 57 1.51 1.39 -1.73
C GLU A 57 0.72 0.94 -2.99
N PRO A 58 -0.23 1.72 -3.54
CA PRO A 58 -0.99 1.32 -4.73
C PRO A 58 -0.12 1.05 -5.96
N VAL A 59 1.01 1.76 -6.13
CA VAL A 59 1.95 1.53 -7.23
C VAL A 59 2.65 0.19 -7.08
N VAL A 60 3.10 -0.12 -5.85
CA VAL A 60 3.71 -1.41 -5.53
C VAL A 60 2.68 -2.54 -5.66
N ALA A 61 1.44 -2.33 -5.22
CA ALA A 61 0.38 -3.32 -5.28
C ALA A 61 0.03 -3.72 -6.73
N ILE A 62 -0.20 -2.74 -7.61
CA ILE A 62 -0.50 -3.06 -9.03
C ILE A 62 0.74 -3.61 -9.76
N GLY A 63 1.95 -3.16 -9.38
CA GLY A 63 3.19 -3.72 -9.90
C GLY A 63 3.36 -5.19 -9.50
N ALA A 64 3.08 -5.52 -8.24
CA ALA A 64 3.08 -6.89 -7.75
C ALA A 64 2.00 -7.74 -8.44
N ALA A 65 0.80 -7.21 -8.67
CA ALA A 65 -0.24 -7.89 -9.43
C ALA A 65 0.21 -8.18 -10.88
N ALA A 66 0.83 -7.21 -11.55
CA ALA A 66 1.36 -7.41 -12.90
C ALA A 66 2.49 -8.47 -12.94
N LEU A 67 3.39 -8.47 -11.96
CA LEU A 67 4.55 -9.37 -11.92
C LEU A 67 4.23 -10.79 -11.43
N TRP A 68 3.45 -10.93 -10.35
CA TRP A 68 3.14 -12.23 -9.75
C TRP A 68 1.89 -12.88 -10.33
N LEU A 69 0.84 -12.10 -10.63
CA LEU A 69 -0.41 -12.63 -11.17
C LEU A 69 -0.44 -12.56 -12.71
N GLY A 70 0.51 -11.87 -13.34
CA GLY A 70 0.53 -11.68 -14.79
C GLY A 70 -0.58 -10.77 -15.30
N GLU A 71 -1.13 -9.91 -14.43
CA GLU A 71 -2.21 -9.01 -14.82
C GLU A 71 -1.74 -7.92 -15.78
N ARG A 72 -2.58 -7.65 -16.80
CA ARG A 72 -2.34 -6.53 -17.73
C ARG A 72 -2.91 -5.26 -17.11
N LEU A 73 -2.03 -4.31 -16.83
CA LEU A 73 -2.44 -3.00 -16.31
C LEU A 73 -3.20 -2.21 -17.39
N SER A 74 -4.34 -1.66 -16.98
CA SER A 74 -5.14 -0.75 -17.80
C SER A 74 -4.49 0.64 -17.88
N ALA A 75 -4.87 1.41 -18.90
CA ALA A 75 -4.39 2.79 -19.06
C ALA A 75 -4.65 3.66 -17.82
N ILE A 76 -5.81 3.50 -17.17
CA ILE A 76 -6.14 4.28 -15.97
C ILE A 76 -5.25 3.91 -14.77
N GLN A 77 -4.83 2.66 -14.65
CA GLN A 77 -3.87 2.24 -13.62
C GLN A 77 -2.50 2.87 -13.84
N TYR A 78 -2.04 2.97 -15.10
CA TYR A 78 -0.81 3.69 -15.42
C TYR A 78 -0.89 5.17 -15.10
N VAL A 79 -2.00 5.83 -15.45
CA VAL A 79 -2.22 7.25 -15.12
C VAL A 79 -2.24 7.45 -13.60
N GLY A 80 -2.99 6.62 -12.88
CA GLY A 80 -3.03 6.69 -11.41
C GLY A 80 -1.66 6.48 -10.78
N ALA A 81 -0.88 5.51 -11.26
CA ALA A 81 0.48 5.28 -10.78
C ALA A 81 1.41 6.48 -11.04
N ALA A 82 1.33 7.07 -12.24
CA ALA A 82 2.10 8.27 -12.57
C ALA A 82 1.72 9.45 -11.65
N LEU A 83 0.43 9.64 -11.36
CA LEU A 83 -0.04 10.69 -10.44
C LEU A 83 0.48 10.48 -9.01
N VAL A 84 0.47 9.25 -8.50
CA VAL A 84 1.02 8.92 -7.18
C VAL A 84 2.51 9.24 -7.11
N VAL A 85 3.29 8.76 -8.10
CA VAL A 85 4.74 9.02 -8.15
C VAL A 85 5.02 10.53 -8.25
N ALA A 86 4.27 11.25 -9.07
CA ALA A 86 4.42 12.70 -9.22
C ALA A 86 4.10 13.44 -7.90
N GLY A 87 3.03 13.06 -7.20
CA GLY A 87 2.66 13.66 -5.92
C GLY A 87 3.73 13.45 -4.83
N VAL A 88 4.27 12.23 -4.73
CA VAL A 88 5.36 11.91 -3.79
C VAL A 88 6.64 12.67 -4.15
N ALA A 89 7.01 12.73 -5.43
CA ALA A 89 8.18 13.47 -5.88
C ALA A 89 8.04 14.97 -5.59
N LEU A 90 6.86 15.55 -5.82
CA LEU A 90 6.57 16.95 -5.53
C LEU A 90 6.69 17.26 -4.03
N GLU A 91 6.16 16.37 -3.18
CA GLU A 91 6.24 16.50 -1.73
C GLU A 91 7.69 16.53 -1.23
N ILE A 92 8.50 15.57 -1.70
CA ILE A 92 9.92 15.48 -1.35
C ILE A 92 10.68 16.72 -1.83
N ALA A 93 10.40 17.18 -3.06
CA ALA A 93 11.01 18.39 -3.62
C ALA A 93 10.61 19.65 -2.83
N ALA A 94 9.35 19.79 -2.43
CA ALA A 94 8.87 20.94 -1.66
C ALA A 94 9.55 21.02 -0.28
N ARG A 95 9.86 19.89 0.35
CA ARG A 95 10.64 19.87 1.60
C ARG A 95 12.09 20.29 1.42
N ALA A 96 12.69 20.03 0.25
CA ALA A 96 14.07 20.42 -0.04
C ALA A 96 14.24 21.94 -0.21
N PHE A 97 13.16 22.65 -0.56
CA PHE A 97 13.11 24.11 -0.66
C PHE A 97 12.16 24.68 0.40
N PRO A 98 12.58 24.75 1.68
CA PRO A 98 11.75 25.34 2.72
C PRO A 98 11.49 26.81 2.35
N VAL A 99 10.24 27.13 2.00
CA VAL A 99 9.78 28.52 1.82
C VAL A 99 9.94 29.21 3.16
N ARG A 100 11.06 29.92 3.31
CA ARG A 100 11.38 30.69 4.49
C ARG A 100 10.47 31.92 4.50
N LEU A 101 9.23 31.73 4.97
CA LEU A 101 8.37 32.85 5.31
C LEU A 101 9.08 33.62 6.43
N ARG A 102 9.57 34.78 6.04
CA ARG A 102 10.25 35.78 6.85
C ARG A 102 9.41 36.02 8.11
N SER A 103 9.97 35.74 9.27
CA SER A 103 9.52 36.32 10.53
C SER A 103 9.68 37.83 10.41
N GLY A 104 8.58 38.50 10.06
CA GLY A 104 8.40 39.91 10.32
C GLY A 104 7.78 40.04 11.70
N GLU A 105 8.58 40.60 12.61
CA GLU A 105 8.22 41.23 13.89
C GLU A 105 7.95 40.33 15.10
#